data_AF-A0A953YUK4-F1
#
_entry.id   AF-A0A953YUK4-F1
#
_cell.length_a   1.000
_cell.length_b   1.000
_cell.length_c   1.000
_cell.angle_alpha   90.00
_cell.angle_beta   90.00
_cell.angle_gamma   90.00
#
_symmetry.space_group_name_H-M   'P 1'
#
loop_
_entity.id
_entity.type
_entity.pdbx_description
1 polymer ?
#
loop_
_entity_poly.entity_id
_entity_poly.type
_entity_poly.pdbx_seq_one_letter_code
_entity_poly.pdbx_strand_id
1 'polypeptide(L)'
;MPDPSITDQLRALLPQDALTVELTAAIEKVATLEHEHAATVEQARIERAFMERAPREGLLYPGDALKLEDVVSKLREAEDIEQSLIAAFHSLRKQRPYLFGSGASPANQKLAEPDPDAAHSQLRHGSLTRQVQEIRRRRR
;
A
#
# COMPACT_ATOMS: atom_id res chain seq x y z
N MET A 1 20.59 -18.74 7.78
CA MET A 1 20.60 -19.13 6.36
C MET A 1 19.14 -19.17 5.93
N PRO A 2 18.71 -18.39 4.94
CA PRO A 2 17.36 -18.56 4.39
C PRO A 2 17.24 -19.94 3.75
N ASP A 3 16.05 -20.53 3.82
CA ASP A 3 15.78 -21.82 3.18
C ASP A 3 15.92 -21.69 1.65
N PRO A 4 16.46 -22.72 0.96
CA PRO A 4 16.59 -22.68 -0.49
C PRO A 4 15.22 -22.63 -1.17
N SER A 5 15.08 -21.85 -2.24
CA SER A 5 13.81 -21.74 -2.98
C SER A 5 13.36 -23.09 -3.55
N ILE A 6 12.06 -23.27 -3.79
CA ILE A 6 11.53 -24.48 -4.42
C ILE A 6 12.15 -24.64 -5.81
N THR A 7 12.35 -23.53 -6.54
CA THR A 7 13.07 -23.55 -7.82
C THR A 7 14.51 -24.07 -7.68
N ASP A 8 15.25 -23.65 -6.66
CA ASP A 8 16.62 -24.12 -6.41
C ASP A 8 16.65 -25.61 -6.03
N GLN A 9 15.68 -26.05 -5.22
CA GLN A 9 15.52 -27.45 -4.85
C GLN A 9 15.18 -28.32 -6.07
N LEU A 10 14.27 -27.87 -6.94
CA LEU A 10 13.93 -28.58 -8.18
C LEU A 10 15.15 -28.69 -9.11
N ARG A 11 15.94 -27.62 -9.26
CA ARG A 11 17.17 -27.64 -10.07
C ARG A 11 18.25 -28.55 -9.48
N ALA A 12 18.33 -28.67 -8.17
CA ALA A 12 19.29 -29.55 -7.50
C ALA A 12 18.90 -31.04 -7.56
N LEU A 13 17.60 -31.33 -7.58
CA LEU A 13 17.07 -32.70 -7.60
C LEU A 13 16.95 -33.30 -9.00
N LEU A 14 16.80 -32.46 -10.04
CA LEU A 14 16.62 -32.92 -11.41
C LEU A 14 17.97 -33.18 -12.10
N PRO A 15 18.20 -34.37 -12.68
CA PRO A 15 19.37 -34.62 -13.50
C PRO A 15 19.33 -33.75 -14.76
N GLN A 16 20.46 -33.11 -15.09
CA GLN A 16 20.60 -32.18 -16.22
C GLN A 16 20.16 -32.81 -17.55
N ASP A 17 20.38 -34.12 -17.70
CA ASP A 17 20.04 -34.89 -18.91
C ASP A 17 18.53 -35.12 -19.08
N ALA A 18 17.72 -34.87 -18.05
CA ALA A 18 16.26 -34.99 -18.07
C ALA A 18 15.53 -33.65 -18.28
N LEU A 19 16.27 -32.54 -18.41
CA LEU A 19 15.70 -31.21 -18.62
C LEU A 19 15.22 -31.05 -20.06
N THR A 20 14.00 -31.49 -20.32
CA THR A 20 13.29 -31.18 -21.57
C THR A 20 12.88 -29.70 -21.59
N VAL A 21 12.61 -29.16 -22.79
CA VAL A 21 12.14 -27.78 -22.97
C VAL A 21 10.87 -27.49 -22.16
N GLU A 22 9.98 -28.48 -22.03
CA GLU A 22 8.75 -28.36 -21.24
C GLU A 22 9.04 -28.32 -19.74
N LEU A 23 9.99 -29.13 -19.26
CA LEU A 23 10.38 -29.16 -17.85
C LEU A 23 11.10 -27.87 -17.45
N THR A 24 11.95 -27.31 -18.31
CA THR A 24 12.57 -26.00 -18.09
C THR A 24 11.52 -24.89 -18.02
N ALA A 25 10.54 -24.89 -18.94
CA ALA A 25 9.45 -23.92 -18.91
C ALA A 25 8.57 -24.05 -17.65
N ALA A 26 8.36 -25.27 -17.16
CA ALA A 26 7.65 -25.51 -15.91
C ALA A 26 8.42 -24.98 -14.69
N ILE A 27 9.73 -25.20 -14.63
CA ILE A 27 10.60 -24.67 -13.56
C ILE A 27 10.61 -23.13 -13.57
N GLU A 28 10.70 -22.52 -14.75
CA GLU A 28 10.61 -21.06 -14.88
C GLU A 28 9.26 -20.53 -14.40
N LYS A 29 8.17 -21.22 -14.70
CA LYS A 29 6.85 -20.86 -14.18
C LYS A 29 6.78 -20.96 -12.66
N VAL A 30 7.37 -22.00 -12.06
CA VAL A 30 7.46 -22.09 -10.59
C VAL A 30 8.24 -20.90 -10.03
N ALA A 31 9.36 -20.53 -10.64
CA ALA A 31 10.15 -19.37 -10.22
C ALA A 31 9.34 -18.06 -10.27
N THR A 32 8.53 -17.86 -11.32
CA THR A 32 7.64 -16.69 -11.40
C THR A 32 6.59 -16.68 -10.29
N LEU A 33 5.98 -17.84 -10.00
CA LEU A 33 4.98 -17.96 -8.93
C LEU A 33 5.58 -17.75 -7.55
N GLU A 34 6.80 -18.24 -7.30
CA GLU A 34 7.51 -17.98 -6.05
C GLU A 34 7.79 -16.49 -5.86
N HIS A 35 8.22 -15.81 -6.92
CA HIS A 35 8.46 -14.37 -6.88
C HIS A 35 7.17 -13.58 -6.61
N GLU A 36 6.08 -13.92 -7.30
CA GLU A 36 4.77 -13.31 -7.09
C GLU A 36 4.24 -13.57 -5.67
N HIS A 37 4.44 -14.78 -5.15
CA HIS A 37 4.05 -15.14 -3.80
C HIS A 37 4.86 -14.34 -2.76
N ALA A 38 6.18 -14.27 -2.92
CA ALA A 38 7.04 -13.47 -2.06
C ALA A 38 6.63 -11.99 -2.04
N ALA A 39 6.34 -11.42 -3.21
CA ALA A 39 5.80 -10.06 -3.30
C ALA A 39 4.49 -9.93 -2.52
N THR A 40 3.56 -10.86 -2.71
CA THR A 40 2.26 -10.85 -2.01
C THR A 40 2.44 -10.92 -0.48
N VAL A 41 3.34 -11.77 0.01
CA VAL A 41 3.67 -11.89 1.44
C VAL A 41 4.26 -10.59 1.98
N GLU A 42 5.21 -9.98 1.27
CA GLU A 42 5.80 -8.70 1.69
C GLU A 42 4.76 -7.56 1.70
N GLN A 43 3.84 -7.54 0.73
CA GLN A 43 2.72 -6.59 0.78
C GLN A 43 1.83 -6.82 1.99
N ALA A 44 1.42 -8.06 2.27
CA ALA A 44 0.61 -8.37 3.44
C ALA A 44 1.31 -7.98 4.75
N ARG A 45 2.64 -8.17 4.83
CA ARG A 45 3.47 -7.74 5.97
C ARG A 45 3.45 -6.22 6.15
N ILE A 46 3.62 -5.46 5.07
CA ILE A 46 3.60 -4.00 5.09
C ILE A 46 2.22 -3.47 5.48
N GLU A 47 1.16 -3.99 4.85
CA GLU A 47 -0.23 -3.63 5.17
C GLU A 47 -0.53 -3.89 6.64
N ARG A 48 -0.11 -5.05 7.16
CA ARG A 48 -0.25 -5.38 8.56
C ARG A 48 0.49 -4.39 9.47
N ALA A 49 1.73 -4.06 9.17
CA ALA A 49 2.51 -3.10 9.96
C ALA A 49 1.84 -1.70 9.98
N PHE A 50 1.30 -1.26 8.84
CA PHE A 50 0.53 -0.03 8.76
C PHE A 50 -0.73 -0.09 9.62
N MET A 51 -1.51 -1.17 9.49
CA MET A 51 -2.76 -1.37 10.24
C MET A 51 -2.53 -1.46 11.76
N GLU A 52 -1.43 -2.07 12.20
CA GLU A 52 -1.06 -2.16 13.61
C GLU A 52 -0.67 -0.80 14.21
N ARG A 53 -0.07 0.08 13.39
CA ARG A 53 0.35 1.43 13.81
C ARG A 53 -0.78 2.46 13.74
N ALA A 54 -1.71 2.29 12.80
CA ALA A 54 -2.76 3.27 12.52
C ALA A 54 -3.60 3.72 13.74
N PRO A 55 -4.02 2.84 14.68
CA PRO A 55 -4.75 3.27 15.87
C PRO A 55 -3.93 4.19 16.78
N ARG A 56 -2.61 3.97 16.86
CA ARG A 56 -1.70 4.79 17.68
C ARG A 56 -1.53 6.19 17.09
N GLU A 57 -1.61 6.29 15.77
CA GLU A 57 -1.53 7.55 15.03
C GLU A 57 -2.86 8.31 14.99
N GLY A 58 -3.96 7.67 15.45
CA GLY A 58 -5.30 8.25 15.50
C GLY A 58 -6.07 8.19 14.18
N LEU A 59 -5.72 7.26 13.29
CA LEU A 59 -6.36 7.08 11.99
C LEU A 59 -7.72 6.37 12.14
N LEU A 60 -8.79 6.95 11.60
CA LEU A 60 -10.17 6.46 11.77
C LEU A 60 -10.47 5.24 10.86
N TYR A 61 -9.99 5.27 9.63
CA TYR A 61 -10.29 4.26 8.59
C TYR A 61 -9.00 3.80 7.89
N PRO A 62 -8.19 2.95 8.54
CA PRO A 62 -6.87 2.59 8.04
C PRO A 62 -6.89 1.77 6.75
N GLY A 63 -7.88 0.89 6.57
CA GLY A 63 -8.04 0.12 5.33
C GLY A 63 -8.41 0.97 4.11
N ASP A 64 -9.10 2.10 4.30
CA ASP A 64 -9.39 3.02 3.21
C ASP A 64 -8.20 3.94 2.93
N ALA A 65 -7.45 4.34 3.96
CA ALA A 65 -6.20 5.08 3.79
C ALA A 65 -5.17 4.32 2.94
N LEU A 66 -5.05 3.00 3.13
CA LEU A 66 -4.18 2.14 2.33
C LEU A 66 -4.54 2.12 0.83
N LYS A 67 -5.81 2.35 0.47
CA LYS A 67 -6.25 2.39 -0.94
C LYS A 67 -6.04 3.77 -1.58
N LEU A 68 -5.90 4.79 -0.75
CA LEU A 68 -5.86 6.20 -1.16
C LEU A 68 -4.44 6.69 -1.47
N GLU A 69 -3.44 5.98 -0.98
CA GLU A 69 -2.03 6.23 -1.23
C GLU A 69 -1.37 4.92 -1.66
N ASP A 70 -0.39 4.99 -2.56
CA ASP A 70 0.51 3.88 -2.87
C ASP A 70 1.50 3.63 -1.72
N VAL A 71 0.98 3.50 -0.49
CA VAL A 71 1.76 3.30 0.73
C VAL A 71 2.54 1.99 0.61
N VAL A 72 1.88 0.92 0.16
CA VAL A 72 2.52 -0.39 -0.01
C VAL A 72 3.68 -0.32 -1.00
N SER A 73 3.50 0.33 -2.15
CA SER A 73 4.56 0.45 -3.16
C SER A 73 5.75 1.26 -2.64
N LYS A 74 5.49 2.39 -1.98
CA LYS A 74 6.55 3.24 -1.40
C LYS A 74 7.31 2.56 -0.26
N LEU A 75 6.60 1.77 0.56
CA LEU A 75 7.22 1.05 1.67
C LEU A 75 7.99 -0.18 1.22
N ARG A 76 7.67 -0.78 0.06
CA ARG A 76 8.44 -1.89 -0.51
C ARG A 76 9.83 -1.48 -0.98
N GLU A 77 9.97 -0.24 -1.44
CA GLU A 77 11.24 0.32 -1.91
C GLU A 77 12.10 0.87 -0.76
N ALA A 78 11.57 0.90 0.47
CA ALA A 78 12.23 1.50 1.62
C ALA A 78 13.24 0.56 2.27
N GLU A 79 14.45 1.08 2.54
CA GLU A 79 15.46 0.38 3.35
C GLU A 79 15.05 0.31 4.83
N ASP A 80 14.34 1.34 5.33
CA ASP A 80 13.83 1.41 6.70
C ASP A 80 12.30 1.54 6.70
N ILE A 81 11.63 0.44 7.04
CA ILE A 81 10.17 0.35 7.09
C ILE A 81 9.60 1.25 8.19
N GLU A 82 10.25 1.38 9.34
CA GLU A 82 9.70 2.16 10.45
C GLU A 82 9.72 3.66 10.16
N GLN A 83 10.84 4.17 9.63
CA GLN A 83 10.94 5.56 9.19
C GLN A 83 9.98 5.87 8.05
N SER A 84 9.83 4.94 7.11
CA SER A 84 8.95 5.14 5.97
C SER A 84 7.48 5.09 6.36
N LEU A 85 7.11 4.27 7.36
CA LEU A 85 5.78 4.31 7.98
C LEU A 85 5.52 5.67 8.64
N ILE A 86 6.48 6.24 9.38
CA ILE A 86 6.36 7.58 9.97
C ILE A 86 6.09 8.61 8.87
N ALA A 87 6.88 8.58 7.80
CA ALA A 87 6.72 9.49 6.67
C ALA A 87 5.35 9.33 5.99
N ALA A 88 4.85 8.09 5.83
CA ALA A 88 3.54 7.81 5.27
C ALA A 88 2.41 8.41 6.14
N PHE A 89 2.43 8.19 7.46
CA PHE A 89 1.43 8.80 8.36
C PHE A 89 1.52 10.33 8.39
N HIS A 90 2.72 10.89 8.31
CA HIS A 90 2.91 12.34 8.20
C HIS A 90 2.34 12.90 6.88
N SER A 91 2.57 12.22 5.75
CA SER A 91 1.99 12.56 4.45
C SER A 91 0.46 12.53 4.51
N LEU A 92 -0.10 11.42 5.00
CA LEU A 92 -1.54 11.26 5.16
C LEU A 92 -2.15 12.36 6.03
N ARG A 93 -1.45 12.80 7.08
CA ARG A 93 -1.92 13.88 7.95
C ARG A 93 -1.92 15.22 7.26
N LYS A 94 -0.85 15.56 6.54
CA LYS A 94 -0.75 16.81 5.78
C LYS A 94 -1.76 16.88 4.64
N GLN A 95 -1.90 15.79 3.90
CA GLN A 95 -2.77 15.75 2.73
C GLN A 95 -4.22 15.52 3.14
N ARG A 96 -4.51 14.63 4.09
CA ARG A 96 -5.87 14.17 4.40
C ARG A 96 -6.13 14.21 5.92
N PRO A 97 -6.11 15.40 6.54
CA PRO A 97 -6.27 15.54 7.98
C PRO A 97 -7.61 14.97 8.49
N TYR A 98 -8.66 14.98 7.65
CA TYR A 98 -9.99 14.43 7.97
C TYR A 98 -10.02 12.91 8.21
N LEU A 99 -8.96 12.18 7.83
CA LEU A 99 -8.86 10.75 8.14
C LEU A 99 -8.47 10.49 9.60
N PHE A 100 -8.01 11.52 10.31
CA PHE A 100 -7.55 11.43 11.70
C PHE A 100 -8.64 11.91 12.67
N GLY A 101 -8.79 11.21 13.78
CA GLY A 101 -9.73 11.59 14.84
C GLY A 101 -9.28 12.82 15.60
N SER A 102 -10.23 13.63 16.07
CA SER A 102 -9.98 14.82 16.91
C SER A 102 -9.22 14.52 18.22
N GLY A 103 -9.15 13.25 18.63
CA GLY A 103 -8.40 12.77 19.80
C GLY A 103 -6.97 12.27 19.50
N ALA A 104 -6.44 12.47 18.28
CA ALA A 104 -5.04 12.18 18.01
C ALA A 104 -4.14 13.01 18.95
N SER A 105 -3.05 12.40 19.43
CA SER A 105 -2.10 12.96 20.41
C SER A 105 -1.84 14.48 20.23
N PRO A 106 -1.67 15.28 21.30
CA PRO A 106 -1.46 16.74 21.19
C PRO A 106 -0.28 17.13 20.29
N ALA A 107 0.74 16.26 20.17
CA ALA A 107 1.84 16.43 19.23
C ALA A 107 1.42 16.34 17.75
N ASN A 108 0.35 15.59 17.47
CA ASN A 108 -0.21 15.36 16.14
C ASN A 108 -1.28 16.39 15.75
N GLN A 109 -1.93 17.07 16.70
CA GLN A 109 -2.89 18.15 16.43
C GLN A 109 -2.21 19.39 15.79
N LYS A 110 -0.97 19.71 16.19
CA LYS A 110 -0.20 20.82 15.58
C LYS A 110 0.16 20.61 14.11
N LEU A 111 0.18 19.36 13.63
CA LEU A 111 0.47 19.00 12.24
C LEU A 111 -0.78 18.90 11.37
N ALA A 112 -1.96 18.90 11.99
CA ALA A 112 -3.24 18.78 11.31
C ALA A 112 -3.85 20.14 10.93
N GLU A 113 -3.20 21.26 11.26
CA GLU A 113 -3.60 22.57 10.76
C GLU A 113 -3.42 22.59 9.24
N PRO A 114 -4.52 22.68 8.46
CA PRO A 114 -4.43 22.63 7.02
C PRO A 114 -3.74 23.90 6.49
N ASP A 115 -2.71 23.70 5.69
CA ASP A 115 -2.16 24.75 4.84
C ASP A 115 -3.29 25.25 3.91
N PRO A 116 -3.71 26.53 3.97
CA PRO A 116 -4.87 27.04 3.24
C PRO A 116 -4.76 26.83 1.73
N ASP A 117 -3.55 26.74 1.18
CA ASP A 117 -3.33 26.50 -0.25
C ASP A 117 -3.55 25.04 -0.66
N ALA A 118 -3.36 24.08 0.25
CA ALA A 118 -3.60 22.66 -0.02
C ALA A 118 -5.09 22.31 -0.02
N ALA A 119 -5.90 22.98 0.82
CA ALA A 119 -7.34 22.76 0.94
C ALA A 119 -8.12 23.09 -0.35
N HIS A 120 -7.62 24.04 -1.14
CA HIS A 120 -8.24 24.41 -2.43
C HIS A 120 -8.02 23.38 -3.54
N SER A 121 -7.01 22.51 -3.43
CA SER A 121 -6.72 21.50 -4.45
C SER A 121 -7.64 20.26 -4.37
N GLN A 122 -8.12 19.91 -3.17
CA GLN A 122 -8.87 18.66 -2.94
C GLN A 122 -10.34 18.73 -3.32
N LEU A 123 -10.93 19.93 -3.36
CA LEU A 123 -12.31 20.14 -3.78
C LEU A 123 -12.50 19.99 -5.31
N ARG A 124 -11.43 19.92 -6.10
CA ARG A 124 -11.53 19.78 -7.57
C ARG A 124 -11.74 18.35 -8.07
N HIS A 125 -11.60 17.34 -7.22
CA HIS A 125 -11.84 15.93 -7.58
C HIS A 125 -13.14 15.34 -7.01
N GLY A 126 -14.07 16.21 -6.56
CA GLY A 126 -15.42 15.81 -6.16
C GLY A 126 -16.26 15.33 -7.34
N SER A 127 -16.25 14.02 -7.60
CA SER A 127 -17.17 13.33 -8.51
C SER A 127 -18.66 13.54 -8.18
N LEU A 128 -18.96 14.05 -6.98
CA LEU A 128 -20.31 14.38 -6.50
C LEU A 128 -20.92 15.61 -7.17
N THR A 129 -20.13 16.58 -7.65
CA THR A 129 -20.67 17.82 -8.23
C THR A 129 -21.25 17.59 -9.63
N ARG A 130 -20.68 16.65 -10.40
CA ARG A 130 -21.22 16.29 -11.73
C ARG A 130 -22.53 15.52 -11.61
N GLN A 131 -22.63 14.53 -10.72
CA GLN A 131 -23.87 13.77 -10.56
C GLN A 131 -25.04 14.63 -10.04
N VAL A 132 -24.79 15.58 -9.13
CA VAL A 132 -25.85 16.49 -8.65
C VAL A 132 -26.27 17.51 -9.73
N GLN A 133 -25.35 17.97 -10.58
CA GLN A 133 -25.69 18.82 -11.73
C GLN A 133 -26.44 18.05 -12.82
N GLU A 134 -26.11 16.78 -13.05
CA GLU A 134 -26.79 15.94 -14.03
C GLU A 134 -28.24 15.62 -13.60
N ILE A 135 -28.45 15.33 -12.32
CA ILE A 135 -29.79 15.10 -11.76
C ILE A 135 -30.68 16.35 -11.87
N ARG A 136 -30.12 17.56 -11.68
CA ARG A 136 -30.89 18.81 -11.83
C ARG A 136 -31.26 19.13 -13.27
N ARG A 137 -30.49 18.68 -14.27
CA ARG A 137 -30.82 18.88 -15.69
C ARG A 137 -31.92 17.94 -16.21
N ARG A 138 -32.07 16.74 -15.62
CA ARG A 138 -33.12 15.78 -16.01
C ARG A 138 -34.50 16.06 -15.42
N ARG A 139 -34.64 17.09 -14.58
CA ARG A 139 -35.92 17.50 -13.95
C ARG A 139 -36.46 18.84 -14.47
N ARG A 140 -35.98 19.33 -15.62
CA ARG A 140 -36.60 20.42 -16.37
C ARG A 140 -37.09 19.92 -17.71
#